data_AF-A0ABD1KZL5-F1
#
_entry.id   AF-A0ABD1KZL5-F1
#
_cell.length_a   1.000
_cell.length_b   1.000
_cell.length_c   1.000
_cell.angle_alpha   90.00
_cell.angle_beta   90.00
_cell.angle_gamma   90.00
#
_symmetry.space_group_name_H-M   'P 1'
#
loop_
_entity.id
_entity.type
_entity.pdbx_description
1 polymer ?
#
loop_
_entity_poly.entity_id
_entity_poly.type
_entity_poly.pdbx_seq_one_letter_code
_entity_poly.pdbx_strand_id
1 'polypeptide(L)'
;MEFDPIPVGSCSKEHQTIYKEWFNIADSDSDGRITGSDATKFFAMSNLSRQDLKQVWSIADSKRQGYLGFTEFIIAMQLVSLAQSGHSITHDLLNSDVDFGNLNPPTMDGLDILLVSLSSVTSIIDGLKRLYIQKLKPLEVTYRFNDFVSPLLTNSDFDAKPMVMLLGQYSTGAHIGPEPTTDRFVVVMSGPDERTVPGNTVAVQADMPFSGLTTFGTAFLSKFACSQMPHPLLEHITFIDTPGVLSGEKQRTQRAYDFTGVTSWFAAKCDLILLLFDPHKLDISDEFNRVISSLRGHDDKIRVVLNKADQVDTQQLMRVYGALMWSLGKVLKTPEVMRVYIGLAERLLCFNNHMKLYSVDVIFAVEDFFHIPLPISFNDKPVNDAVTGPIGKELFEKEQDDLLSDLKDVPKAACDRRINEFVKRARAAKIHAYIISHLKKEMPAMIGKAKAQQKLIDNLAGEFGKVQREFHLPPGDFPNVEHFRETLSGYNIDKFEKLKPKMIQAVDDMLAYDIPNLLKNFRNPYDD
;
A
#
# COMPACT_ATOMS: atom_id res chain seq x y z
N MET A 1 -18.62 -45.16 24.37
CA MET A 1 -18.00 -43.89 24.78
C MET A 1 -18.57 -42.84 23.86
N GLU A 2 -19.44 -42.00 24.40
CA GLU A 2 -19.80 -40.74 23.75
C GLU A 2 -18.50 -39.92 23.65
N PHE A 3 -18.15 -39.49 22.45
CA PHE A 3 -17.06 -38.55 22.25
C PHE A 3 -17.59 -37.17 22.65
N ASP A 4 -16.95 -36.53 23.62
CA ASP A 4 -17.25 -35.14 23.97
C ASP A 4 -17.16 -34.27 22.71
N PRO A 5 -18.15 -33.38 22.48
CA PRO A 5 -18.11 -32.47 21.35
C PRO A 5 -16.89 -31.56 21.50
N ILE A 6 -16.03 -31.60 20.48
CA ILE A 6 -14.89 -30.71 20.23
C ILE A 6 -15.27 -29.29 20.67
N PRO A 7 -14.50 -28.62 21.55
CA PRO A 7 -14.80 -27.26 21.89
C PRO A 7 -14.59 -26.42 20.62
N VAL A 8 -15.69 -25.88 20.11
CA VAL A 8 -15.74 -24.74 19.17
C VAL A 8 -14.98 -23.50 19.73
N GLY A 9 -14.42 -23.60 20.95
CA GLY A 9 -13.82 -22.52 21.72
C GLY A 9 -12.37 -22.16 21.42
N SER A 10 -11.71 -22.72 20.39
CA SER A 10 -10.32 -22.31 20.05
C SER A 10 -10.21 -21.39 18.82
N CYS A 11 -11.31 -21.12 18.13
CA CYS A 11 -11.34 -20.20 16.98
C CYS A 11 -11.78 -18.79 17.42
N SER A 12 -10.99 -17.76 17.09
CA SER A 12 -11.30 -16.36 17.44
C SER A 12 -12.64 -15.90 16.84
N LYS A 13 -13.30 -14.91 17.45
CA LYS A 13 -14.60 -14.39 16.96
C LYS A 13 -14.47 -13.78 15.56
N GLU A 14 -13.30 -13.22 15.27
CA GLU A 14 -12.92 -12.67 13.97
C GLU A 14 -12.87 -13.77 12.92
N HIS A 15 -12.18 -14.89 13.19
CA HIS A 15 -12.12 -16.04 12.27
C HIS A 15 -13.47 -16.72 12.08
N GLN A 16 -14.30 -16.80 13.12
CA GLN A 16 -15.66 -17.31 12.98
C GLN A 16 -16.51 -16.46 12.03
N THR A 17 -16.32 -15.13 12.03
CA THR A 17 -17.02 -14.22 11.11
C THR A 17 -16.59 -14.48 9.67
N ILE A 18 -15.28 -14.59 9.43
CA ILE A 18 -14.71 -14.91 8.10
C ILE A 18 -15.22 -16.26 7.60
N TYR A 19 -15.16 -17.30 8.43
CA TYR A 19 -15.62 -18.63 8.04
C TYR A 19 -17.11 -18.70 7.79
N LYS A 20 -17.91 -17.80 8.40
CA LYS A 20 -19.34 -17.71 8.13
C LYS A 20 -19.62 -17.23 6.71
N GLU A 21 -18.87 -16.24 6.24
CA GLU A 21 -18.98 -15.78 4.84
C GLU A 21 -18.58 -16.89 3.87
N TRP A 22 -17.51 -17.61 4.17
CA TRP A 22 -17.02 -18.72 3.35
C TRP A 22 -17.98 -19.91 3.34
N PHE A 23 -18.61 -20.19 4.48
CA PHE A 23 -19.62 -21.22 4.61
C PHE A 23 -20.80 -20.93 3.67
N ASN A 24 -21.28 -19.68 3.65
CA ASN A 24 -22.37 -19.27 2.76
C ASN A 24 -22.00 -19.38 1.27
N ILE A 25 -20.70 -19.29 0.92
CA ILE A 25 -20.23 -19.48 -0.46
C ILE A 25 -20.19 -20.96 -0.83
N ALA A 26 -19.72 -21.80 0.10
CA ALA A 26 -19.65 -23.23 -0.09
C ALA A 26 -21.06 -23.87 -0.11
N ASP A 27 -22.00 -23.31 0.65
CA ASP A 27 -23.41 -23.70 0.72
C ASP A 27 -24.19 -23.16 -0.50
N SER A 28 -24.11 -23.91 -1.61
CA SER A 28 -24.64 -23.45 -2.91
C SER A 28 -26.16 -23.33 -2.99
N ASP A 29 -26.91 -24.02 -2.12
CA ASP A 29 -28.37 -23.99 -2.03
C ASP A 29 -28.89 -23.30 -0.76
N SER A 30 -28.00 -22.80 0.10
CA SER A 30 -28.32 -22.02 1.31
C SER A 30 -29.21 -22.79 2.29
N ASP A 31 -29.07 -24.12 2.35
CA ASP A 31 -29.83 -25.00 3.24
C ASP A 31 -29.16 -25.16 4.62
N GLY A 32 -27.99 -24.54 4.80
CA GLY A 32 -27.17 -24.62 6.00
C GLY A 32 -26.28 -25.85 6.04
N ARG A 33 -26.05 -26.53 4.91
CA ARG A 33 -25.29 -27.80 4.84
C ARG A 33 -24.39 -27.83 3.62
N ILE A 34 -23.10 -28.07 3.85
CA ILE A 34 -22.15 -28.27 2.76
C ILE A 34 -22.08 -29.77 2.45
N THR A 35 -22.57 -30.16 1.28
CA THR A 35 -22.51 -31.56 0.82
C THR A 35 -21.09 -31.96 0.42
N GLY A 36 -20.81 -33.27 0.30
CA GLY A 36 -19.51 -33.75 -0.19
C GLY A 36 -19.14 -33.21 -1.59
N SER A 37 -20.13 -32.98 -2.47
CA SER A 37 -19.88 -32.35 -3.77
C SER A 37 -19.49 -30.88 -3.67
N ASP A 38 -20.08 -30.14 -2.72
CA ASP A 38 -19.81 -28.73 -2.53
C ASP A 38 -18.46 -28.52 -1.84
N ALA A 39 -18.19 -29.31 -0.80
CA ALA A 39 -16.89 -29.35 -0.15
C ALA A 39 -15.76 -29.75 -1.11
N THR A 40 -15.99 -30.67 -2.05
CA THR A 40 -14.96 -31.02 -3.04
C THR A 40 -14.60 -29.84 -3.93
N LYS A 41 -15.59 -29.05 -4.37
CA LYS A 41 -15.34 -27.85 -5.17
C LYS A 41 -14.65 -26.76 -4.36
N PHE A 42 -15.14 -26.51 -3.14
CA PHE A 42 -14.64 -25.45 -2.27
C PHE A 42 -13.24 -25.77 -1.73
N PHE A 43 -13.02 -26.96 -1.17
CA PHE A 43 -11.72 -27.34 -0.60
C PHE A 43 -10.63 -27.49 -1.66
N ALA A 44 -10.97 -27.79 -2.93
CA ALA A 44 -9.99 -27.81 -4.01
C ALA A 44 -9.29 -26.45 -4.22
N MET A 45 -9.91 -25.34 -3.78
CA MET A 45 -9.32 -24.00 -3.82
C MET A 45 -8.12 -23.85 -2.87
N SER A 46 -7.95 -24.75 -1.89
CA SER A 46 -6.81 -24.73 -0.97
C SER A 46 -5.48 -25.21 -1.58
N ASN A 47 -5.51 -25.70 -2.84
CA ASN A 47 -4.37 -26.34 -3.52
C ASN A 47 -3.76 -27.56 -2.80
N LEU A 48 -4.43 -28.11 -1.79
CA LEU A 48 -4.01 -29.36 -1.15
C LEU A 48 -4.23 -30.57 -2.05
N SER A 49 -3.49 -31.65 -1.78
CA SER A 49 -3.63 -32.88 -2.55
C SER A 49 -5.00 -33.53 -2.33
N ARG A 50 -5.48 -34.31 -3.31
CA ARG A 50 -6.75 -35.05 -3.15
C ARG A 50 -6.74 -36.01 -1.96
N GLN A 51 -5.56 -36.49 -1.55
CA GLN A 51 -5.42 -37.38 -0.39
C GLN A 51 -5.67 -36.60 0.90
N ASP A 52 -5.07 -35.42 1.02
CA ASP A 52 -5.22 -34.52 2.16
C ASP A 52 -6.67 -34.05 2.30
N LEU A 53 -7.30 -33.63 1.20
CA LEU A 53 -8.70 -33.19 1.21
C LEU A 53 -9.67 -34.28 1.68
N LYS A 54 -9.39 -35.54 1.32
CA LYS A 54 -10.19 -36.68 1.78
C LYS A 54 -10.02 -36.91 3.28
N GLN A 55 -8.82 -36.68 3.82
CA GLN A 55 -8.58 -36.75 5.26
C GLN A 55 -9.28 -35.61 6.00
N VAL A 56 -9.18 -34.36 5.50
CA VAL A 56 -9.91 -33.21 6.04
C VAL A 56 -11.40 -33.51 6.14
N TRP A 57 -12.01 -33.99 5.05
CA TRP A 57 -13.43 -34.36 5.03
C TRP A 57 -13.75 -35.45 6.06
N SER A 58 -12.95 -36.51 6.14
CA SER A 58 -13.19 -37.63 7.06
C SER A 58 -13.10 -37.23 8.53
N ILE A 59 -12.28 -36.23 8.86
CA ILE A 59 -12.13 -35.74 10.23
C ILE A 59 -13.26 -34.76 10.57
N ALA A 60 -13.59 -33.86 9.64
CA ALA A 60 -14.67 -32.89 9.80
C ALA A 60 -16.05 -33.56 9.88
N ASP A 61 -16.33 -34.55 9.02
CA ASP A 61 -17.54 -35.40 9.06
C ASP A 61 -17.36 -36.60 10.00
N SER A 62 -16.88 -36.37 11.23
CA SER A 62 -16.65 -37.42 12.23
C SER A 62 -17.92 -38.23 12.56
N LYS A 63 -19.09 -37.59 12.45
CA LYS A 63 -20.41 -38.22 12.67
C LYS A 63 -20.93 -39.00 11.46
N ARG A 64 -20.23 -38.97 10.31
CA ARG A 64 -20.60 -39.62 9.04
C ARG A 64 -22.02 -39.25 8.58
N GLN A 65 -22.39 -37.99 8.76
CA GLN A 65 -23.70 -37.47 8.39
C GLN A 65 -23.79 -37.15 6.88
N GLY A 66 -22.64 -37.11 6.18
CA GLY A 66 -22.58 -36.89 4.73
C GLY A 66 -22.65 -35.42 4.31
N TYR A 67 -22.69 -34.50 5.29
CA TYR A 67 -22.66 -33.06 5.10
C TYR A 67 -21.92 -32.38 6.26
N LEU A 68 -21.43 -31.16 6.05
CA LEU A 68 -20.81 -30.34 7.09
C LEU A 68 -21.76 -29.19 7.45
N GLY A 69 -22.12 -29.08 8.72
CA GLY A 69 -22.70 -27.86 9.27
C GLY A 69 -21.62 -26.81 9.52
N PHE A 70 -22.02 -25.62 9.99
CA PHE A 70 -21.08 -24.52 10.21
C PHE A 70 -19.93 -24.88 11.17
N THR A 71 -20.24 -25.63 12.24
CA THR A 71 -19.24 -26.07 13.22
C THR A 71 -18.22 -27.03 12.60
N GLU A 72 -18.70 -28.03 11.87
CA GLU A 72 -17.84 -28.99 11.18
C GLU A 72 -17.02 -28.33 10.05
N PHE A 73 -17.56 -27.28 9.42
CA PHE A 73 -16.82 -26.49 8.44
C PHE A 73 -15.67 -25.69 9.05
N ILE A 74 -15.84 -25.10 10.25
CA ILE A 74 -14.73 -24.43 10.95
C ILE A 74 -13.59 -25.41 11.21
N ILE A 75 -13.91 -26.63 11.67
CA ILE A 75 -12.93 -27.70 11.88
C ILE A 75 -12.20 -28.01 10.58
N ALA A 76 -12.93 -28.13 9.46
CA ALA A 76 -12.32 -28.34 8.15
C ALA A 76 -11.35 -27.21 7.77
N MET A 77 -11.71 -25.94 7.99
CA MET A 77 -10.84 -24.80 7.68
C MET A 77 -9.56 -24.77 8.53
N GLN A 78 -9.66 -25.08 9.82
CA GLN A 78 -8.49 -25.17 10.69
C GLN A 78 -7.54 -26.29 10.26
N LEU A 79 -8.07 -27.45 9.84
CA LEU A 79 -7.27 -28.56 9.33
C LEU A 79 -6.57 -28.20 8.01
N VAL A 80 -7.24 -27.44 7.14
CA VAL A 80 -6.63 -26.93 5.89
C VAL A 80 -5.49 -25.97 6.22
N SER A 81 -5.67 -25.03 7.17
CA SER A 81 -4.60 -24.12 7.60
C SER A 81 -3.37 -24.87 8.14
N LEU A 82 -3.59 -25.94 8.91
CA LEU A 82 -2.52 -26.78 9.43
C LEU A 82 -1.75 -27.50 8.30
N ALA A 83 -2.49 -28.07 7.35
CA ALA A 83 -1.91 -28.75 6.20
C ALA A 83 -1.09 -27.79 5.32
N GLN A 84 -1.61 -26.59 5.07
CA GLN A 84 -0.88 -25.55 4.34
C GLN A 84 0.36 -25.05 5.10
N SER A 85 0.34 -25.14 6.44
CA SER A 85 1.49 -24.84 7.30
C SER A 85 2.51 -25.99 7.38
N GLY A 86 2.32 -27.07 6.60
CA GLY A 86 3.25 -28.20 6.49
C GLY A 86 3.07 -29.30 7.55
N HIS A 87 2.00 -29.26 8.35
CA HIS A 87 1.68 -30.34 9.29
C HIS A 87 0.94 -31.47 8.56
N SER A 88 1.19 -32.73 8.92
CA SER A 88 0.41 -33.85 8.42
C SER A 88 -1.02 -33.77 8.95
N ILE A 89 -2.03 -34.26 8.23
CA ILE A 89 -3.41 -34.30 8.71
C ILE A 89 -3.65 -35.64 9.41
N THR A 90 -3.62 -35.65 10.75
CA THR A 90 -3.92 -36.84 11.57
C THR A 90 -5.01 -36.56 12.60
N HIS A 91 -5.74 -37.61 12.99
CA HIS A 91 -6.81 -37.53 14.01
C HIS A 91 -6.30 -37.09 15.40
N ASP A 92 -5.00 -37.24 15.67
CA ASP A 92 -4.40 -36.97 16.99
C ASP A 92 -3.96 -35.51 17.20
N LEU A 93 -3.96 -34.67 16.15
CA LEU A 93 -3.50 -33.27 16.23
C LEU A 93 -4.43 -32.35 17.01
N LEU A 94 -5.70 -32.75 17.17
CA LEU A 94 -6.70 -32.02 17.95
C LEU A 94 -6.40 -32.06 19.47
N ASN A 95 -5.42 -32.87 19.90
CA ASN A 95 -4.98 -33.01 21.30
C ASN A 95 -3.55 -32.50 21.57
N SER A 96 -2.87 -31.93 20.57
CA SER A 96 -1.51 -31.38 20.72
C SER A 96 -1.54 -29.87 21.02
N ASP A 97 -0.48 -29.35 21.65
CA ASP A 97 -0.24 -27.93 22.06
C ASP A 97 -0.23 -26.90 20.90
N VAL A 98 -1.11 -27.04 19.92
CA VAL A 98 -1.26 -26.11 18.81
C VAL A 98 -2.21 -25.00 19.22
N ASP A 99 -1.72 -23.77 19.22
CA ASP A 99 -2.54 -22.58 19.46
C ASP A 99 -3.42 -22.26 18.24
N PHE A 100 -4.60 -22.88 18.18
CA PHE A 100 -5.61 -22.67 17.15
C PHE A 100 -6.19 -21.23 17.13
N GLY A 101 -5.96 -20.43 18.17
CA GLY A 101 -6.42 -19.05 18.24
C GLY A 101 -5.63 -18.09 17.36
N ASN A 102 -4.35 -18.39 17.12
CA ASN A 102 -3.41 -17.57 16.35
C ASN A 102 -3.09 -18.13 14.95
N LEU A 103 -3.82 -19.17 14.51
CA LEU A 103 -3.66 -19.74 13.18
C LEU A 103 -4.30 -18.85 12.14
N ASN A 104 -3.50 -18.40 11.15
CA ASN A 104 -4.02 -17.64 10.02
C ASN A 104 -5.06 -18.48 9.24
N PRO A 105 -6.13 -17.84 8.72
CA PRO A 105 -7.08 -18.51 7.83
C PRO A 105 -6.36 -19.13 6.62
N PRO A 106 -6.88 -20.24 6.07
CA PRO A 106 -6.22 -20.92 4.97
C PRO A 106 -6.31 -20.08 3.70
N THR A 107 -5.30 -20.19 2.84
CA THR A 107 -5.31 -19.53 1.53
C THR A 107 -6.20 -20.32 0.56
N MET A 108 -7.20 -19.67 -0.02
CA MET A 108 -8.18 -20.29 -0.92
C MET A 108 -8.17 -19.57 -2.28
N ASP A 109 -7.55 -20.19 -3.28
CA ASP A 109 -7.38 -19.63 -4.62
C ASP A 109 -8.73 -19.37 -5.29
N GLY A 110 -9.01 -18.10 -5.61
CA GLY A 110 -10.23 -17.66 -6.28
C GLY A 110 -11.40 -17.37 -5.34
N LEU A 111 -11.24 -17.53 -4.02
CA LEU A 111 -12.31 -17.23 -3.05
C LEU A 111 -12.55 -15.73 -2.93
N ASP A 112 -11.49 -14.92 -3.12
CA ASP A 112 -11.55 -13.47 -3.29
C ASP A 112 -12.55 -13.07 -4.39
N ILE A 113 -12.58 -13.80 -5.51
CA ILE A 113 -13.50 -13.55 -6.62
C ILE A 113 -14.95 -13.80 -6.22
N LEU A 114 -15.20 -14.89 -5.49
CA LEU A 114 -16.55 -15.31 -5.08
C LEU A 114 -17.11 -14.36 -4.01
N LEU A 115 -16.29 -14.02 -3.00
CA LEU A 115 -16.65 -13.05 -1.96
C LEU A 115 -17.04 -11.70 -2.57
N VAL A 116 -16.23 -11.21 -3.52
CA VAL A 116 -16.46 -9.93 -4.18
C VAL A 116 -17.62 -9.99 -5.19
N SER A 117 -17.95 -11.17 -5.73
CA SER A 117 -19.13 -11.35 -6.58
C SER A 117 -20.44 -11.31 -5.80
N LEU A 118 -20.41 -11.68 -4.52
CA LEU A 118 -21.57 -11.78 -3.63
C LEU A 118 -21.75 -10.56 -2.74
N SER A 119 -20.68 -9.79 -2.48
CA SER A 119 -20.80 -8.53 -1.75
C SER A 119 -21.51 -7.46 -2.59
N SER A 120 -22.46 -6.77 -1.97
CA SER A 120 -23.00 -5.54 -2.54
C SER A 120 -21.87 -4.52 -2.66
N VAL A 121 -21.70 -3.89 -3.82
CA VAL A 121 -20.77 -2.76 -3.96
C VAL A 121 -21.31 -1.62 -3.09
N THR A 122 -20.61 -1.27 -2.02
CA THR A 122 -21.00 -0.22 -1.06
C THR A 122 -20.17 1.06 -1.23
N SER A 123 -19.01 0.98 -1.86
CA SER A 123 -18.09 2.10 -2.06
C SER A 123 -17.40 2.07 -3.44
N ILE A 124 -16.77 3.18 -3.81
CA ILE A 124 -15.89 3.25 -5.00
C ILE A 124 -14.77 2.21 -4.90
N ILE A 125 -14.15 2.06 -3.71
CA ILE A 125 -13.03 1.15 -3.51
C ILE A 125 -13.46 -0.31 -3.74
N ASP A 126 -14.62 -0.71 -3.22
CA ASP A 126 -15.16 -2.05 -3.43
C ASP A 126 -15.51 -2.31 -4.90
N GLY A 127 -16.02 -1.28 -5.58
CA GLY A 127 -16.26 -1.31 -7.01
C GLY A 127 -14.96 -1.52 -7.81
N LEU A 128 -13.90 -0.78 -7.49
CA LEU A 128 -12.60 -0.92 -8.14
C LEU A 128 -11.97 -2.29 -7.87
N LYS A 129 -12.03 -2.80 -6.63
CA LYS A 129 -11.59 -4.17 -6.29
C LYS A 129 -12.31 -5.21 -7.14
N ARG A 130 -13.63 -5.08 -7.27
CA ARG A 130 -14.44 -5.99 -8.08
C ARG A 130 -14.06 -5.94 -9.55
N LEU A 131 -13.94 -4.75 -10.12
CA LEU A 131 -13.53 -4.58 -11.52
C LEU A 131 -12.12 -5.13 -11.76
N TYR A 132 -11.19 -4.91 -10.83
CA TYR A 132 -9.86 -5.49 -10.88
C TYR A 132 -9.93 -7.01 -10.97
N ILE A 133 -10.56 -7.65 -9.99
CA ILE A 133 -10.59 -9.11 -9.87
C ILE A 133 -11.31 -9.76 -11.06
N GLN A 134 -12.43 -9.18 -11.51
CA GLN A 134 -13.27 -9.78 -12.56
C GLN A 134 -12.72 -9.53 -13.97
N LYS A 135 -12.10 -8.38 -14.23
CA LYS A 135 -11.78 -7.94 -15.59
C LYS A 135 -10.29 -7.73 -15.84
N LEU A 136 -9.55 -7.14 -14.89
CA LEU A 136 -8.13 -6.79 -15.10
C LEU A 136 -7.16 -7.89 -14.68
N LYS A 137 -7.31 -8.47 -13.48
CA LYS A 137 -6.45 -9.53 -12.93
C LYS A 137 -6.32 -10.74 -13.87
N PRO A 138 -7.37 -11.25 -14.55
CA PRO A 138 -7.21 -12.34 -15.51
C PRO A 138 -6.28 -11.97 -16.67
N LEU A 139 -6.36 -10.73 -17.16
CA LEU A 139 -5.50 -10.23 -18.24
C LEU A 139 -4.04 -10.15 -17.76
N GLU A 140 -3.81 -9.57 -16.58
CA GLU A 140 -2.48 -9.47 -15.98
C GLU A 140 -1.82 -10.83 -15.79
N VAL A 141 -2.54 -11.82 -15.27
CA VAL A 141 -2.03 -13.18 -15.06
C VAL A 141 -1.74 -13.88 -16.39
N THR A 142 -2.66 -13.79 -17.36
CA THR A 142 -2.52 -14.48 -18.65
C THR A 142 -1.29 -14.00 -19.43
N TYR A 143 -1.02 -12.69 -19.38
CA TYR A 143 0.09 -12.07 -20.11
C TYR A 143 1.30 -11.78 -19.21
N ARG A 144 1.34 -12.31 -17.98
CA ARG A 144 2.46 -12.21 -17.02
C ARG A 144 2.87 -10.76 -16.70
N PHE A 145 1.91 -9.87 -16.55
CA PHE A 145 2.15 -8.46 -16.27
C PHE A 145 2.99 -8.23 -14.99
N ASN A 146 2.81 -9.10 -14.00
CA ASN A 146 3.53 -9.08 -12.73
C ASN A 146 5.04 -9.25 -12.85
N ASP A 147 5.50 -9.96 -13.90
CA ASP A 147 6.92 -10.21 -14.12
C ASP A 147 7.62 -9.02 -14.80
N PHE A 148 6.88 -8.20 -15.56
CA PHE A 148 7.43 -7.16 -16.44
C PHE A 148 7.22 -5.74 -15.93
N VAL A 149 6.11 -5.47 -15.25
CA VAL A 149 5.68 -4.09 -14.95
C VAL A 149 5.47 -3.88 -13.46
N SER A 150 4.54 -4.62 -12.85
CA SER A 150 4.26 -4.45 -11.41
C SER A 150 3.50 -5.65 -10.84
N PRO A 151 3.74 -6.03 -9.56
CA PRO A 151 3.04 -7.13 -8.90
C PRO A 151 1.52 -7.00 -8.97
N LEU A 152 0.82 -8.13 -8.84
CA LEU A 152 -0.64 -8.16 -8.73
C LEU A 152 -1.09 -7.39 -7.49
N LEU A 153 -2.16 -6.60 -7.63
CA LEU A 153 -2.77 -5.91 -6.49
C LEU A 153 -3.43 -6.90 -5.53
N THR A 154 -3.23 -6.66 -4.24
CA THR A 154 -3.87 -7.35 -3.12
C THR A 154 -5.02 -6.52 -2.55
N ASN A 155 -5.90 -7.12 -1.74
CA ASN A 155 -6.97 -6.37 -1.08
C ASN A 155 -6.41 -5.22 -0.23
N SER A 156 -5.29 -5.46 0.46
CA SER A 156 -4.58 -4.48 1.27
C SER A 156 -4.08 -3.27 0.46
N ASP A 157 -3.80 -3.42 -0.84
CA ASP A 157 -3.44 -2.28 -1.70
C ASP A 157 -4.64 -1.37 -2.00
N PHE A 158 -5.86 -1.92 -2.04
CA PHE A 158 -7.09 -1.14 -2.20
C PHE A 158 -7.56 -0.53 -0.87
N ASP A 159 -7.39 -1.28 0.22
CA ASP A 159 -7.84 -0.92 1.58
C ASP A 159 -6.85 -0.03 2.34
N ALA A 160 -5.61 0.09 1.86
CA ALA A 160 -4.62 0.95 2.48
C ALA A 160 -5.21 2.35 2.70
N LYS A 161 -4.99 2.95 3.86
CA LYS A 161 -5.38 4.35 4.07
C LYS A 161 -4.42 5.29 3.33
N PRO A 162 -4.87 6.49 2.95
CA PRO A 162 -3.99 7.53 2.45
C PRO A 162 -2.78 7.74 3.35
N MET A 163 -1.59 7.92 2.75
CA MET A 163 -0.34 8.01 3.49
C MET A 163 0.31 9.38 3.37
N VAL A 164 0.68 9.98 4.51
CA VAL A 164 1.41 11.25 4.58
C VAL A 164 2.82 10.98 5.11
N MET A 165 3.85 11.26 4.30
CA MET A 165 5.25 11.08 4.71
C MET A 165 5.88 12.39 5.15
N LEU A 166 6.52 12.37 6.31
CA LEU A 166 7.31 13.47 6.86
C LEU A 166 8.78 13.23 6.55
N LEU A 167 9.40 14.13 5.80
CA LEU A 167 10.80 14.02 5.40
C LEU A 167 11.54 15.33 5.65
N GLY A 168 12.61 15.29 6.45
CA GLY A 168 13.37 16.48 6.80
C GLY A 168 14.81 16.16 7.15
N GLN A 169 15.64 17.20 7.19
CA GLN A 169 16.99 17.06 7.75
C GLN A 169 16.94 16.91 9.26
N TYR A 170 18.03 16.42 9.83
CA TYR A 170 18.15 16.31 11.27
C TYR A 170 17.86 17.66 11.98
N SER A 171 17.01 17.63 13.02
CA SER A 171 16.60 18.79 13.83
C SER A 171 15.60 19.77 13.18
N THR A 172 15.01 19.48 12.01
CA THR A 172 14.02 20.37 11.35
C THR A 172 12.58 20.21 11.86
N GLY A 173 12.37 19.44 12.93
CA GLY A 173 11.07 19.30 13.61
C GLY A 173 10.31 18.01 13.35
N ALA A 174 10.87 17.04 12.63
CA ALA A 174 10.34 15.68 12.64
C ALA A 174 10.45 15.02 14.04
N HIS A 175 11.43 15.47 14.85
CA HIS A 175 11.55 15.13 16.28
C HIS A 175 12.31 16.19 17.07
N ILE A 176 11.91 16.40 18.33
CA ILE A 176 12.55 17.33 19.28
C ILE A 176 13.48 16.56 20.23
N GLY A 177 14.78 16.64 19.97
CA GLY A 177 15.85 16.16 20.86
C GLY A 177 17.20 16.80 20.48
N PRO A 178 18.07 17.13 21.45
CA PRO A 178 19.39 17.71 21.15
C PRO A 178 20.39 16.68 20.56
N GLU A 179 20.13 15.38 20.75
CA GLU A 179 20.92 14.26 20.21
C GLU A 179 20.11 13.45 19.18
N PRO A 180 20.75 12.78 18.18
CA PRO A 180 20.03 12.03 17.15
C PRO A 180 19.27 10.84 17.75
N THR A 181 18.03 11.11 18.16
CA THR A 181 17.19 10.19 18.94
C THR A 181 16.40 9.23 18.06
N THR A 182 16.16 9.54 16.78
CA THR A 182 15.42 8.65 15.87
C THR A 182 16.29 8.19 14.70
N ASP A 183 16.62 6.90 14.72
CA ASP A 183 17.33 6.18 13.68
C ASP A 183 16.42 5.23 12.88
N ARG A 184 15.10 5.32 13.10
CA ARG A 184 14.08 4.39 12.59
C ARG A 184 12.97 5.07 11.79
N PHE A 185 12.45 4.36 10.80
CA PHE A 185 11.18 4.69 10.16
C PHE A 185 10.04 4.26 11.06
N VAL A 186 9.05 5.12 11.26
CA VAL A 186 7.85 4.82 12.06
C VAL A 186 6.61 5.06 11.22
N VAL A 187 5.84 4.01 10.97
CA VAL A 187 4.48 4.15 10.47
C VAL A 187 3.56 4.37 11.66
N VAL A 188 2.72 5.39 11.63
CA VAL A 188 1.70 5.65 12.64
C VAL A 188 0.33 5.46 12.02
N MET A 189 -0.41 4.46 12.51
CA MET A 189 -1.70 4.08 11.94
C MET A 189 -2.74 3.77 13.02
N SER A 190 -4.02 3.74 12.64
CA SER A 190 -5.08 3.41 13.59
C SER A 190 -4.99 1.94 14.02
N GLY A 191 -5.24 1.70 15.30
CA GLY A 191 -5.41 0.38 15.88
C GLY A 191 -6.34 0.44 17.09
N PRO A 192 -6.80 -0.73 17.59
CA PRO A 192 -7.71 -0.78 18.73
C PRO A 192 -7.04 -0.33 20.04
N ASP A 193 -5.75 -0.60 20.17
CA ASP A 193 -4.96 -0.36 21.36
C ASP A 193 -3.64 0.34 21.00
N GLU A 194 -3.10 1.10 21.94
CA GLU A 194 -1.77 1.70 21.81
C GLU A 194 -0.68 0.61 21.88
N ARG A 195 -0.01 0.37 20.76
CA ARG A 195 1.08 -0.63 20.68
C ARG A 195 2.09 -0.31 19.61
N THR A 196 3.34 -0.73 19.82
CA THR A 196 4.39 -0.69 18.78
C THR A 196 4.69 -2.10 18.28
N VAL A 197 4.56 -2.29 16.98
CA VAL A 197 4.85 -3.54 16.27
C VAL A 197 6.24 -3.42 15.58
N PRO A 198 7.17 -4.35 15.82
CA PRO A 198 8.48 -4.36 15.15
C PRO A 198 8.39 -4.58 13.64
N GLY A 199 9.28 -3.94 12.87
CA GLY A 199 9.26 -3.97 11.40
C GLY A 199 9.32 -5.37 10.78
N ASN A 200 10.04 -6.30 11.40
CA ASN A 200 10.08 -7.70 10.95
C ASN A 200 8.70 -8.37 10.96
N THR A 201 7.84 -8.03 11.92
CA THR A 201 6.46 -8.54 12.01
C THR A 201 5.55 -7.81 11.03
N VAL A 202 5.68 -6.48 10.95
CA VAL A 202 4.89 -5.63 10.05
C VAL A 202 5.06 -6.05 8.58
N ALA A 203 6.26 -6.46 8.20
CA ALA A 203 6.58 -6.84 6.82
C ALA A 203 6.06 -8.24 6.41
N VAL A 204 5.51 -9.02 7.34
CA VAL A 204 4.93 -10.36 7.03
C VAL A 204 3.43 -10.44 7.29
N GLN A 205 2.84 -9.41 7.91
CA GLN A 205 1.42 -9.31 8.16
C GLN A 205 0.64 -9.03 6.87
N ALA A 206 -0.26 -9.94 6.51
CA ALA A 206 -1.02 -9.88 5.24
C ALA A 206 -2.03 -8.72 5.21
N ASP A 207 -2.52 -8.30 6.37
CA ASP A 207 -3.42 -7.17 6.58
C ASP A 207 -2.71 -5.80 6.47
N MET A 208 -1.38 -5.78 6.33
CA MET A 208 -0.60 -4.54 6.26
C MET A 208 0.02 -4.30 4.87
N PRO A 209 0.00 -3.07 4.34
CA PRO A 209 0.50 -2.75 2.99
C PRO A 209 2.04 -2.63 2.91
N PHE A 210 2.77 -3.27 3.82
CA PHE A 210 4.21 -3.12 4.05
C PHE A 210 5.05 -4.35 3.71
N SER A 211 4.44 -5.40 3.16
CA SER A 211 5.13 -6.64 2.81
C SER A 211 6.28 -6.45 1.82
N GLY A 212 6.17 -5.47 0.92
CA GLY A 212 7.23 -5.09 -0.01
C GLY A 212 8.51 -4.59 0.65
N LEU A 213 8.49 -4.18 1.92
CA LEU A 213 9.68 -3.72 2.64
C LEU A 213 10.66 -4.85 2.98
N THR A 214 10.23 -6.11 2.87
CA THR A 214 11.11 -7.29 3.05
C THR A 214 12.31 -7.28 2.10
N THR A 215 12.20 -6.63 0.93
CA THR A 215 13.29 -6.53 -0.06
C THR A 215 14.50 -5.74 0.44
N PHE A 216 14.32 -4.87 1.44
CA PHE A 216 15.42 -4.08 2.04
C PHE A 216 16.17 -4.85 3.15
N GLY A 217 15.73 -6.08 3.45
CA GLY A 217 16.42 -7.00 4.35
C GLY A 217 16.32 -6.64 5.84
N THR A 218 16.89 -7.52 6.67
CA THR A 218 16.78 -7.44 8.14
C THR A 218 17.42 -6.20 8.74
N ALA A 219 18.48 -5.68 8.10
CA ALA A 219 19.15 -4.45 8.54
C ALA A 219 18.18 -3.26 8.56
N PHE A 220 17.36 -3.10 7.51
CA PHE A 220 16.31 -2.09 7.47
C PHE A 220 15.16 -2.43 8.42
N LEU A 221 14.65 -3.66 8.40
CA LEU A 221 13.48 -4.04 9.20
C LEU A 221 13.70 -3.84 10.72
N SER A 222 14.95 -3.94 11.18
CA SER A 222 15.34 -3.61 12.57
C SER A 222 15.25 -2.11 12.92
N LYS A 223 15.24 -1.25 11.90
CA LYS A 223 15.09 0.21 11.95
C LYS A 223 13.73 0.64 11.39
N PHE A 224 12.75 -0.25 11.40
CA PHE A 224 11.38 0.03 11.00
C PHE A 224 10.44 -0.41 12.12
N ALA A 225 9.41 0.39 12.39
CA ALA A 225 8.38 0.08 13.37
C ALA A 225 7.02 0.61 12.91
N CYS A 226 5.96 -0.03 13.37
CA CYS A 226 4.59 0.46 13.22
C CYS A 226 4.04 0.77 14.61
N SER A 227 3.65 2.02 14.85
CA SER A 227 2.93 2.46 16.03
C SER A 227 1.44 2.51 15.72
N GLN A 228 0.65 1.80 16.50
CA GLN A 228 -0.79 1.72 16.37
C GLN A 228 -1.46 2.33 17.59
N MET A 229 -2.53 3.09 17.40
CA MET A 229 -3.37 3.60 18.49
C MET A 229 -4.77 3.97 17.99
N PRO A 230 -5.78 4.00 18.88
CA PRO A 230 -7.10 4.50 18.53
C PRO A 230 -7.05 6.03 18.42
N HIS A 231 -7.30 6.58 17.23
CA HIS A 231 -7.40 8.02 17.04
C HIS A 231 -8.26 8.39 15.81
N PRO A 232 -9.21 9.34 15.90
CA PRO A 232 -10.09 9.73 14.78
C PRO A 232 -9.35 10.11 13.49
N LEU A 233 -8.30 10.92 13.57
CA LEU A 233 -7.47 11.25 12.39
C LEU A 233 -6.86 9.99 11.73
N LEU A 234 -6.42 9.03 12.54
CA LEU A 234 -5.80 7.80 12.05
C LEU A 234 -6.82 6.82 11.45
N GLU A 235 -8.12 7.05 11.67
CA GLU A 235 -9.18 6.34 10.96
C GLU A 235 -9.16 6.67 9.47
N HIS A 236 -8.65 7.85 9.09
CA HIS A 236 -8.64 8.34 7.72
C HIS A 236 -7.25 8.43 7.09
N ILE A 237 -6.19 8.63 7.86
CA ILE A 237 -4.82 8.85 7.36
C ILE A 237 -3.80 8.00 8.11
N THR A 238 -2.78 7.52 7.42
CA THR A 238 -1.58 6.91 7.99
C THR A 238 -0.41 7.87 7.86
N PHE A 239 0.35 8.10 8.93
CA PHE A 239 1.57 8.91 8.87
C PHE A 239 2.81 8.03 8.76
N ILE A 240 3.79 8.49 7.99
CA ILE A 240 5.11 7.88 7.90
C ILE A 240 6.12 8.91 8.36
N ASP A 241 6.72 8.63 9.50
CA ASP A 241 7.81 9.40 10.03
C ASP A 241 9.15 8.78 9.59
N THR A 242 10.05 9.63 9.10
CA THR A 242 11.33 9.21 8.54
C THR A 242 12.48 9.69 9.40
N PRO A 243 13.56 8.90 9.54
CA PRO A 243 14.77 9.38 10.20
C PRO A 243 15.29 10.65 9.53
N GLY A 244 15.72 11.62 10.34
CA GLY A 244 16.31 12.85 9.83
C GLY A 244 17.45 12.57 8.85
N VAL A 245 17.44 13.25 7.71
CA VAL A 245 18.51 13.12 6.72
C VAL A 245 19.79 13.71 7.29
N LEU A 246 20.87 12.91 7.26
CA LEU A 246 22.15 13.25 7.86
C LEU A 246 22.91 14.24 6.98
N SER A 247 23.71 15.10 7.60
CA SER A 247 24.58 16.07 6.93
C SER A 247 26.03 15.57 7.02
N GLY A 248 26.46 14.78 6.01
CA GLY A 248 27.87 14.44 5.83
C GLY A 248 28.17 12.95 5.60
N GLU A 249 29.30 12.70 4.92
CA GLU A 249 29.67 11.39 4.39
C GLU A 249 30.01 10.35 5.47
N LYS A 250 30.56 10.77 6.61
CA LYS A 250 30.92 9.89 7.75
C LYS A 250 29.71 9.32 8.50
N GLN A 251 28.57 10.00 8.44
CA GLN A 251 27.32 9.55 9.06
C GLN A 251 26.55 8.59 8.13
N ARG A 252 26.72 8.70 6.80
CA ARG A 252 26.16 7.74 5.83
C ARG A 252 26.66 6.32 6.03
N THR A 253 27.95 6.16 6.31
CA THR A 253 28.55 4.85 6.55
C THR A 253 28.02 4.14 7.80
N GLN A 254 27.19 4.79 8.62
CA GLN A 254 26.51 4.16 9.76
C GLN A 254 25.20 3.46 9.39
N ARG A 255 24.57 3.77 8.24
CA ARG A 255 23.33 3.11 7.82
C ARG A 255 23.67 1.79 7.11
N ALA A 256 23.24 0.68 7.69
CA ALA A 256 23.41 -0.66 7.11
C ALA A 256 22.35 -1.00 6.04
N TYR A 257 21.58 0.00 5.58
CA TYR A 257 20.50 -0.17 4.60
C TYR A 257 20.43 1.01 3.63
N ASP A 258 19.80 0.79 2.48
CA ASP A 258 19.61 1.82 1.45
C ASP A 258 18.47 2.78 1.84
N PHE A 259 18.82 3.88 2.50
CA PHE A 259 17.85 4.91 2.88
C PHE A 259 17.14 5.53 1.67
N THR A 260 17.85 5.76 0.56
CA THR A 260 17.26 6.41 -0.63
C THR A 260 16.24 5.49 -1.29
N GLY A 261 16.56 4.21 -1.43
CA GLY A 261 15.64 3.20 -1.94
C GLY A 261 14.38 3.06 -1.08
N VAL A 262 14.53 3.03 0.26
CA VAL A 262 13.38 2.97 1.19
C VAL A 262 12.51 4.22 1.07
N THR A 263 13.10 5.42 1.06
CA THR A 263 12.33 6.68 0.92
C THR A 263 11.60 6.75 -0.42
N SER A 264 12.23 6.29 -1.51
CA SER A 264 11.59 6.20 -2.83
C SER A 264 10.41 5.21 -2.83
N TRP A 265 10.55 4.07 -2.14
CA TRP A 265 9.47 3.09 -1.97
C TRP A 265 8.27 3.69 -1.24
N PHE A 266 8.48 4.42 -0.14
CA PHE A 266 7.41 5.11 0.57
C PHE A 266 6.81 6.22 -0.29
N ALA A 267 7.62 7.03 -0.96
CA ALA A 267 7.16 8.12 -1.83
C ALA A 267 6.20 7.64 -2.93
N ALA A 268 6.46 6.46 -3.50
CA ALA A 268 5.58 5.85 -4.50
C ALA A 268 4.19 5.52 -3.94
N LYS A 269 4.12 5.11 -2.66
CA LYS A 269 2.88 4.74 -1.97
C LYS A 269 2.18 5.91 -1.26
N CYS A 270 2.90 6.98 -0.94
CA CYS A 270 2.33 8.14 -0.25
C CYS A 270 1.43 8.98 -1.15
N ASP A 271 0.50 9.67 -0.51
CA ASP A 271 -0.42 10.61 -1.14
C ASP A 271 0.00 12.07 -0.93
N LEU A 272 0.78 12.33 0.11
CA LEU A 272 1.38 13.63 0.42
C LEU A 272 2.78 13.42 1.00
N ILE A 273 3.74 14.25 0.60
CA ILE A 273 5.11 14.24 1.12
C ILE A 273 5.42 15.64 1.65
N LEU A 274 5.59 15.78 2.96
CA LEU A 274 5.96 17.02 3.61
C LEU A 274 7.49 17.10 3.75
N LEU A 275 8.11 18.04 3.02
CA LEU A 275 9.53 18.34 3.11
C LEU A 275 9.78 19.44 4.16
N LEU A 276 10.37 19.07 5.28
CA LEU A 276 10.60 19.94 6.44
C LEU A 276 11.99 20.59 6.40
N PHE A 277 12.01 21.93 6.38
CA PHE A 277 13.22 22.77 6.43
C PHE A 277 13.23 23.65 7.67
N ASP A 278 14.43 23.94 8.18
CA ASP A 278 14.66 24.89 9.27
C ASP A 278 15.42 26.11 8.70
N PRO A 279 14.98 27.36 8.97
CA PRO A 279 15.59 28.57 8.44
C PRO A 279 17.05 28.76 8.87
N HIS A 280 17.46 28.14 9.99
CA HIS A 280 18.84 28.17 10.46
C HIS A 280 19.74 27.12 9.78
N LYS A 281 19.15 26.13 9.09
CA LYS A 281 19.84 25.00 8.46
C LYS A 281 19.25 24.70 7.08
N LEU A 282 19.41 25.65 6.16
CA LEU A 282 18.93 25.52 4.78
C LEU A 282 19.86 24.74 3.84
N ASP A 283 21.06 24.36 4.30
CA ASP A 283 22.00 23.65 3.44
C ASP A 283 21.41 22.30 3.03
N ILE A 284 21.10 22.14 1.74
CA ILE A 284 20.68 20.86 1.18
C ILE A 284 21.93 19.99 1.06
N SER A 285 22.14 19.11 2.03
CA SER A 285 23.24 18.15 2.00
C SER A 285 23.17 17.30 0.72
N ASP A 286 24.32 16.76 0.28
CA ASP A 286 24.36 15.84 -0.86
C ASP A 286 23.41 14.64 -0.68
N GLU A 287 23.11 14.25 0.57
CA GLU A 287 22.24 13.10 0.85
C GLU A 287 20.79 13.51 0.66
N PHE A 288 20.44 14.69 1.16
CA PHE A 288 19.11 15.22 0.99
C PHE A 288 18.81 15.51 -0.48
N ASN A 289 19.81 15.98 -1.25
CA ASN A 289 19.70 16.13 -2.69
C ASN A 289 19.41 14.80 -3.39
N ARG A 290 20.12 13.71 -3.03
CA ARG A 290 19.85 12.36 -3.58
C ARG A 290 18.44 11.87 -3.23
N VAL A 291 18.02 12.08 -1.98
CA VAL A 291 16.68 11.70 -1.52
C VAL A 291 15.61 12.49 -2.26
N ILE A 292 15.71 13.82 -2.34
CA ILE A 292 14.77 14.66 -3.10
C ILE A 292 14.79 14.26 -4.59
N SER A 293 15.96 13.97 -5.15
CA SER A 293 16.08 13.48 -6.53
C SER A 293 15.38 12.13 -6.74
N SER A 294 15.29 11.26 -5.72
CA SER A 294 14.54 10.00 -5.78
C SER A 294 13.02 10.16 -5.66
N LEU A 295 12.53 11.37 -5.33
CA LEU A 295 11.10 11.71 -5.31
C LEU A 295 10.59 12.18 -6.69
N ARG A 296 11.46 12.28 -7.70
CA ARG A 296 11.07 12.73 -9.04
C ARG A 296 9.97 11.86 -9.62
N GLY A 297 8.98 12.50 -10.25
CA GLY A 297 7.78 11.83 -10.74
C GLY A 297 6.66 11.73 -9.69
N HIS A 298 6.91 12.23 -8.48
CA HIS A 298 5.92 12.41 -7.41
C HIS A 298 5.83 13.88 -6.97
N ASP A 299 6.27 14.81 -7.82
CA ASP A 299 6.37 16.23 -7.54
C ASP A 299 5.02 16.86 -7.16
N ASP A 300 3.90 16.36 -7.72
CA ASP A 300 2.53 16.79 -7.43
C ASP A 300 2.12 16.57 -5.96
N LYS A 301 2.74 15.56 -5.32
CA LYS A 301 2.48 15.16 -3.94
C LYS A 301 3.35 15.89 -2.92
N ILE A 302 4.36 16.64 -3.37
CA ILE A 302 5.32 17.26 -2.46
C ILE A 302 4.73 18.60 -1.98
N ARG A 303 4.86 18.86 -0.69
CA ARG A 303 4.66 20.18 -0.08
C ARG A 303 5.86 20.50 0.79
N VAL A 304 6.29 21.74 0.77
CA VAL A 304 7.47 22.18 1.54
C VAL A 304 6.97 22.91 2.77
N VAL A 305 7.59 22.67 3.91
CA VAL A 305 7.27 23.33 5.17
C VAL A 305 8.56 23.96 5.70
N LEU A 306 8.61 25.28 5.74
CA LEU A 306 9.66 26.06 6.37
C LEU A 306 9.28 26.24 7.85
N ASN A 307 9.70 25.27 8.66
CA ASN A 307 9.42 25.19 10.09
C ASN A 307 10.27 26.21 10.87
N LYS A 308 9.86 26.58 12.10
CA LYS A 308 10.58 27.49 13.01
C LYS A 308 10.87 28.88 12.41
N ALA A 309 9.98 29.34 11.52
CA ALA A 309 10.10 30.64 10.88
C ALA A 309 10.00 31.81 11.88
N ASP A 310 9.48 31.58 13.08
CA ASP A 310 9.39 32.52 14.20
C ASP A 310 10.74 32.89 14.82
N GLN A 311 11.77 32.07 14.55
CA GLN A 311 13.12 32.28 15.08
C GLN A 311 13.96 33.25 14.23
N VAL A 312 13.44 33.69 13.08
CA VAL A 312 14.12 34.62 12.17
C VAL A 312 13.26 35.87 11.92
N ASP A 313 13.91 37.02 11.73
CA ASP A 313 13.20 38.25 11.37
C ASP A 313 12.64 38.19 9.93
N THR A 314 11.74 39.11 9.58
CA THR A 314 11.09 39.14 8.26
C THR A 314 12.08 39.27 7.10
N GLN A 315 13.17 40.03 7.25
CA GLN A 315 14.14 40.20 6.16
C GLN A 315 14.97 38.93 5.94
N GLN A 316 15.40 38.31 7.04
CA GLN A 316 16.09 37.03 7.03
C GLN A 316 15.19 35.93 6.49
N LEU A 317 13.91 35.89 6.88
CA LEU A 317 12.92 34.96 6.38
C LEU A 317 12.77 35.05 4.86
N MET A 318 12.69 36.25 4.29
CA MET A 318 12.61 36.42 2.83
C MET A 318 13.88 35.95 2.11
N ARG A 319 15.06 36.14 2.72
CA ARG A 319 16.34 35.63 2.17
C ARG A 319 16.40 34.11 2.22
N VAL A 320 16.00 33.53 3.35
CA VAL A 320 15.90 32.09 3.59
C VAL A 320 14.94 31.45 2.58
N TYR A 321 13.75 32.02 2.42
CA TYR A 321 12.75 31.56 1.46
C TYR A 321 13.29 31.59 0.01
N GLY A 322 13.92 32.70 -0.39
CA GLY A 322 14.53 32.81 -1.72
C GLY A 322 15.63 31.78 -1.96
N ALA A 323 16.49 31.54 -0.97
CA ALA A 323 17.56 30.54 -1.04
C ALA A 323 17.01 29.10 -1.12
N LEU A 324 15.94 28.80 -0.38
CA LEU A 324 15.24 27.52 -0.42
C LEU A 324 14.64 27.25 -1.79
N MET A 325 13.88 28.20 -2.34
CA MET A 325 13.25 28.07 -3.65
C MET A 325 14.28 27.92 -4.77
N TRP A 326 15.37 28.69 -4.71
CA TRP A 326 16.49 28.55 -5.64
C TRP A 326 17.12 27.16 -5.60
N SER A 327 17.29 26.61 -4.41
CA SER A 327 17.91 25.29 -4.22
C SER A 327 16.98 24.16 -4.67
N LEU A 328 15.69 24.23 -4.32
CA LEU A 328 14.67 23.27 -4.76
C LEU A 328 14.51 23.27 -6.28
N GLY A 329 14.49 24.44 -6.92
CA GLY A 329 14.41 24.56 -8.38
C GLY A 329 15.55 23.85 -9.12
N LYS A 330 16.77 23.85 -8.55
CA LYS A 330 17.92 23.11 -9.11
C LYS A 330 17.79 21.60 -8.99
N VAL A 331 17.17 21.11 -7.91
CA VAL A 331 17.13 19.69 -7.57
C VAL A 331 15.93 18.99 -8.22
N LEU A 332 14.73 19.54 -8.05
CA LEU A 332 13.48 18.95 -8.54
C LEU A 332 13.40 19.01 -10.07
N LYS A 333 13.93 20.08 -10.70
CA LYS A 333 13.88 20.30 -12.16
C LYS A 333 12.46 20.21 -12.75
N THR A 334 11.45 20.55 -11.96
CA THR A 334 10.07 20.71 -12.43
C THR A 334 9.82 22.16 -12.85
N PRO A 335 9.04 22.43 -13.92
CA PRO A 335 8.59 23.78 -14.24
C PRO A 335 7.57 24.32 -13.23
N GLU A 336 6.97 23.44 -12.41
CA GLU A 336 5.96 23.80 -11.42
C GLU A 336 6.60 24.32 -10.14
N VAL A 337 6.03 25.40 -9.60
CA VAL A 337 6.51 26.01 -8.35
C VAL A 337 5.90 25.27 -7.17
N MET A 338 6.74 24.75 -6.29
CA MET A 338 6.31 24.05 -5.08
C MET A 338 5.62 25.00 -4.10
N ARG A 339 4.48 24.59 -3.53
CA ARG A 339 3.85 25.29 -2.40
C ARG A 339 4.73 25.12 -1.16
N VAL A 340 5.12 26.25 -0.58
CA VAL A 340 5.89 26.32 0.68
C VAL A 340 4.98 26.90 1.75
N TYR A 341 4.83 26.19 2.85
CA TYR A 341 4.14 26.62 4.06
C TYR A 341 5.15 27.25 5.02
N ILE A 342 4.90 28.49 5.46
CA ILE A 342 5.81 29.23 6.34
C ILE A 342 5.20 29.32 7.73
N GLY A 343 5.88 28.77 8.75
CA GLY A 343 5.41 28.92 10.12
C GLY A 343 6.02 27.93 11.11
N LEU A 344 5.39 27.84 12.27
CA LEU A 344 5.71 26.87 13.30
C LEU A 344 4.99 25.56 12.99
N ALA A 345 5.67 24.64 12.31
CA ALA A 345 5.21 23.25 12.27
C ALA A 345 5.33 22.57 13.64
N GLU A 346 5.93 23.20 14.65
CA GLU A 346 5.86 22.75 16.05
C GLU A 346 4.41 22.68 16.57
N ARG A 347 3.50 23.53 16.08
CA ARG A 347 2.06 23.40 16.35
C ARG A 347 1.43 22.17 15.69
N LEU A 348 2.06 21.64 14.64
CA LEU A 348 1.67 20.42 13.92
C LEU A 348 2.37 19.16 14.44
N LEU A 349 3.45 19.30 15.23
CA LEU A 349 4.44 18.22 15.41
C LEU A 349 5.01 18.01 16.83
N CYS A 350 4.61 18.69 17.92
CA CYS A 350 5.02 18.27 19.29
C CYS A 350 4.17 18.75 20.49
N PHE A 351 4.05 17.86 21.50
CA PHE A 351 3.36 18.05 22.79
C PHE A 351 4.30 18.28 24.01
N ASN A 352 3.66 18.35 25.19
CA ASN A 352 4.09 18.78 26.53
C ASN A 352 4.83 17.71 27.40
N ASN A 353 5.48 18.19 28.47
CA ASN A 353 6.56 17.56 29.28
C ASN A 353 6.22 16.36 30.23
N HIS A 354 5.08 15.68 30.11
CA HIS A 354 4.72 14.64 31.08
C HIS A 354 4.07 13.39 30.48
N MET A 355 4.75 12.68 29.58
CA MET A 355 4.62 11.22 29.46
C MET A 355 5.77 10.65 28.62
N LYS A 356 6.36 9.55 29.10
CA LYS A 356 7.41 8.83 28.37
C LYS A 356 6.77 7.98 27.28
N LEU A 357 7.01 8.27 26.00
CA LEU A 357 7.61 7.38 24.98
C LEU A 357 7.26 7.83 23.54
N TYR A 358 8.31 7.85 22.72
CA TYR A 358 8.42 7.54 21.29
C TYR A 358 7.15 7.29 20.46
N SER A 359 7.09 8.01 19.32
CA SER A 359 5.98 8.07 18.36
C SER A 359 4.76 8.80 18.94
N VAL A 360 3.90 9.38 18.10
CA VAL A 360 2.67 10.09 18.49
C VAL A 360 2.83 11.55 18.93
N ASP A 361 3.23 12.43 18.00
CA ASP A 361 3.10 13.90 18.21
C ASP A 361 2.52 14.64 16.99
N VAL A 362 2.32 13.97 15.86
CA VAL A 362 1.69 14.52 14.63
C VAL A 362 0.17 14.65 14.77
N ILE A 363 -0.41 13.91 15.71
CA ILE A 363 -1.83 13.56 15.71
C ILE A 363 -2.68 14.54 16.54
N PHE A 364 -2.15 15.02 17.68
CA PHE A 364 -2.86 15.94 18.57
C PHE A 364 -3.01 17.36 18.02
N ALA A 365 -2.10 17.80 17.16
CA ALA A 365 -2.16 19.12 16.52
C ALA A 365 -3.35 19.33 15.59
N VAL A 366 -3.90 18.22 15.09
CA VAL A 366 -4.97 18.23 14.09
C VAL A 366 -6.35 18.27 14.76
N GLU A 367 -6.44 18.01 16.08
CA GLU A 367 -7.69 17.92 16.84
C GLU A 367 -8.44 19.26 16.98
N ASP A 368 -7.75 20.40 17.08
CA ASP A 368 -8.38 21.73 17.25
C ASP A 368 -9.26 22.14 16.04
N PHE A 369 -9.05 21.53 14.87
CA PHE A 369 -9.74 21.89 13.63
C PHE A 369 -10.85 20.91 13.21
N PHE A 370 -11.02 19.78 13.91
CA PHE A 370 -12.06 18.76 13.62
C PHE A 370 -13.27 18.79 14.58
N HIS A 371 -13.40 19.83 15.43
CA HIS A 371 -14.56 20.07 16.30
C HIS A 371 -14.93 18.90 17.26
N ILE A 372 -13.95 18.28 17.91
CA ILE A 372 -14.18 17.34 19.02
C ILE A 372 -13.95 18.10 20.33
N PRO A 373 -14.93 18.21 21.25
CA PRO A 373 -14.77 19.02 22.45
C PRO A 373 -14.00 18.23 23.53
N LEU A 374 -12.77 18.65 23.84
CA LEU A 374 -12.08 18.29 25.08
C LEU A 374 -11.59 19.53 25.84
N PRO A 375 -11.61 19.50 27.19
CA PRO A 375 -11.25 20.64 28.02
C PRO A 375 -9.78 20.55 28.43
N ILE A 376 -8.83 20.72 27.51
CA ILE A 376 -7.40 20.76 27.87
C ILE A 376 -6.72 21.86 27.07
N SER A 377 -6.37 22.94 27.77
CA SER A 377 -5.55 24.04 27.29
C SER A 377 -4.20 23.51 26.80
N PHE A 378 -3.95 23.63 25.50
CA PHE A 378 -2.64 23.34 24.91
C PHE A 378 -1.61 24.38 25.38
N ASN A 379 -0.36 23.94 25.58
CA ASN A 379 0.70 24.69 26.22
C ASN A 379 1.17 25.88 25.34
N ASP A 380 1.00 27.10 25.83
CA ASP A 380 1.44 28.35 25.23
C ASP A 380 2.97 28.45 25.18
N LYS A 381 3.62 28.05 24.09
CA LYS A 381 4.80 28.81 23.67
C LYS A 381 4.29 29.99 22.85
N PRO A 382 4.30 31.22 23.39
CA PRO A 382 3.92 32.37 22.59
C PRO A 382 4.85 32.41 21.37
N VAL A 383 4.26 32.61 20.18
CA VAL A 383 5.00 33.10 19.02
C VAL A 383 5.90 34.23 19.53
N ASN A 384 7.17 34.26 19.14
CA ASN A 384 8.07 35.28 19.61
C ASN A 384 7.67 36.64 19.00
N ASP A 385 6.63 37.26 19.57
CA ASP A 385 5.97 38.47 19.07
C ASP A 385 6.95 39.64 18.91
N ALA A 386 8.06 39.61 19.67
CA ALA A 386 9.15 40.57 19.59
C ALA A 386 10.00 40.45 18.30
N VAL A 387 10.05 39.27 17.68
CA VAL A 387 10.84 38.99 16.47
C VAL A 387 9.98 38.98 15.21
N THR A 388 8.75 38.47 15.29
CA THR A 388 7.86 38.30 14.12
C THR A 388 7.01 39.53 13.81
N GLY A 389 6.65 40.31 14.82
CA GLY A 389 5.64 41.37 14.70
C GLY A 389 4.24 40.83 14.37
N PRO A 390 3.20 41.70 14.36
CA PRO A 390 1.81 41.29 14.17
C PRO A 390 1.53 40.69 12.77
N ILE A 391 2.26 41.15 11.76
CA ILE A 391 2.13 40.67 10.37
C ILE A 391 2.67 39.23 10.23
N GLY A 392 3.74 38.88 10.95
CA GLY A 392 4.31 37.53 10.92
C GLY A 392 3.38 36.50 11.55
N LYS A 393 2.66 36.87 12.62
CA LYS A 393 1.70 36.00 13.29
C LYS A 393 0.50 35.67 12.39
N GLU A 394 -0.12 36.68 11.77
CA GLU A 394 -1.23 36.48 10.83
C GLU A 394 -0.82 35.62 9.63
N LEU A 395 0.39 35.82 9.10
CA LEU A 395 0.94 34.98 8.04
C LEU A 395 1.08 33.52 8.48
N PHE A 396 1.65 33.26 9.66
CA PHE A 396 1.87 31.89 10.13
C PHE A 396 0.57 31.16 10.45
N GLU A 397 -0.43 31.84 11.02
CA GLU A 397 -1.76 31.27 11.27
C GLU A 397 -2.45 30.91 9.95
N LYS A 398 -2.42 31.81 8.96
CA LYS A 398 -2.99 31.55 7.64
C LYS A 398 -2.29 30.40 6.91
N GLU A 399 -0.97 30.35 6.94
CA GLU A 399 -0.18 29.27 6.32
C GLU A 399 -0.40 27.93 7.02
N GLN A 400 -0.66 27.94 8.33
CA GLN A 400 -1.05 26.76 9.10
C GLN A 400 -2.44 26.26 8.69
N ASP A 401 -3.42 27.17 8.58
CA ASP A 401 -4.78 26.83 8.15
C ASP A 401 -4.79 26.26 6.73
N ASP A 402 -4.01 26.83 5.81
CA ASP A 402 -3.86 26.31 4.44
C ASP A 402 -3.27 24.89 4.45
N LEU A 403 -2.24 24.62 5.27
CA LEU A 403 -1.65 23.27 5.39
C LEU A 403 -2.63 22.26 6.00
N LEU A 404 -3.42 22.67 6.99
CA LEU A 404 -4.46 21.84 7.59
C LEU A 404 -5.57 21.52 6.58
N SER A 405 -5.95 22.49 5.75
CA SER A 405 -6.89 22.26 4.64
C SER A 405 -6.33 21.23 3.66
N ASP A 406 -5.07 21.38 3.24
CA ASP A 406 -4.40 20.42 2.37
C ASP A 406 -4.38 19.01 2.98
N LEU A 407 -4.12 18.88 4.29
CA LEU A 407 -4.14 17.60 5.00
C LEU A 407 -5.54 16.98 5.07
N LYS A 408 -6.58 17.79 5.28
CA LYS A 408 -7.99 17.35 5.26
C LYS A 408 -8.42 16.86 3.89
N ASP A 409 -7.88 17.45 2.82
CA ASP A 409 -8.18 17.06 1.46
C ASP A 409 -7.41 15.81 1.00
N VAL A 410 -6.42 15.33 1.75
CA VAL A 410 -5.61 14.15 1.39
C VAL A 410 -6.47 12.91 1.11
N PRO A 411 -7.44 12.51 1.96
CA PRO A 411 -8.22 11.31 1.69
C PRO A 411 -9.08 11.42 0.43
N LYS A 412 -9.64 12.60 0.19
CA LYS A 412 -10.39 12.93 -1.03
C LYS A 412 -9.49 12.81 -2.27
N ALA A 413 -8.36 13.51 -2.26
CA ALA A 413 -7.39 13.48 -3.35
C ALA A 413 -6.79 12.08 -3.59
N ALA A 414 -6.58 11.31 -2.53
CA ALA A 414 -6.10 9.93 -2.60
C ALA A 414 -7.12 9.01 -3.28
N CYS A 415 -8.42 9.18 -3.03
CA CYS A 415 -9.47 8.41 -3.71
C CYS A 415 -9.44 8.68 -5.23
N ASP A 416 -9.41 9.94 -5.64
CA ASP A 416 -9.33 10.34 -7.05
C ASP A 416 -8.04 9.84 -7.71
N ARG A 417 -6.91 9.95 -7.00
CA ARG A 417 -5.63 9.44 -7.48
C ARG A 417 -5.66 7.93 -7.66
N ARG A 418 -6.26 7.17 -6.74
CA ARG A 418 -6.42 5.70 -6.89
C ARG A 418 -7.21 5.32 -8.11
N ILE A 419 -8.31 6.02 -8.40
CA ILE A 419 -9.09 5.81 -9.62
C ILE A 419 -8.20 6.03 -10.85
N ASN A 420 -7.44 7.12 -10.87
CA ASN A 420 -6.55 7.46 -11.97
C ASN A 420 -5.42 6.44 -12.15
N GLU A 421 -4.77 6.00 -11.07
CA GLU A 421 -3.73 4.97 -11.10
C GLU A 421 -4.29 3.61 -11.54
N PHE A 422 -5.51 3.27 -11.12
CA PHE A 422 -6.21 2.07 -11.59
C PHE A 422 -6.45 2.11 -13.12
N VAL A 423 -6.90 3.26 -13.64
CA VAL A 423 -7.08 3.48 -15.08
C VAL A 423 -5.75 3.41 -15.84
N LYS A 424 -4.68 4.03 -15.33
CA LYS A 424 -3.34 3.94 -15.91
C LYS A 424 -2.84 2.50 -15.96
N ARG A 425 -2.99 1.75 -14.86
CA ARG A 425 -2.64 0.33 -14.79
C ARG A 425 -3.41 -0.51 -15.80
N ALA A 426 -4.72 -0.30 -15.92
CA ALA A 426 -5.55 -1.01 -16.89
C ALA A 426 -5.09 -0.76 -18.33
N ARG A 427 -4.74 0.50 -18.67
CA ARG A 427 -4.15 0.83 -19.99
C ARG A 427 -2.80 0.14 -20.19
N ALA A 428 -1.90 0.20 -19.20
CA ALA A 428 -0.59 -0.44 -19.26
C ALA A 428 -0.70 -1.97 -19.45
N ALA A 429 -1.60 -2.63 -18.71
CA ALA A 429 -1.83 -4.07 -18.84
C ALA A 429 -2.38 -4.44 -20.23
N LYS A 430 -3.28 -3.63 -20.80
CA LYS A 430 -3.79 -3.82 -22.16
C LYS A 430 -2.67 -3.71 -23.21
N ILE A 431 -1.82 -2.68 -23.09
CA ILE A 431 -0.68 -2.48 -24.00
C ILE A 431 0.32 -3.62 -23.87
N HIS A 432 0.63 -4.03 -22.64
CA HIS A 432 1.47 -5.21 -22.38
C HIS A 432 0.93 -6.47 -23.05
N ALA A 433 -0.37 -6.74 -22.94
CA ALA A 433 -1.02 -7.87 -23.61
C ALA A 433 -0.87 -7.81 -25.14
N TYR A 434 -0.99 -6.62 -25.75
CA TYR A 434 -0.74 -6.44 -27.18
C TYR A 434 0.72 -6.70 -27.56
N ILE A 435 1.67 -6.19 -26.78
CA ILE A 435 3.11 -6.41 -27.00
C ILE A 435 3.43 -7.91 -26.95
N ILE A 436 3.06 -8.59 -25.87
CA ILE A 436 3.32 -10.03 -25.70
C ILE A 436 2.68 -10.85 -26.82
N SER A 437 1.44 -10.52 -27.19
CA SER A 437 0.73 -11.21 -28.27
C SER A 437 1.36 -10.96 -29.64
N HIS A 438 1.84 -9.75 -29.90
CA HIS A 438 2.54 -9.38 -31.13
C HIS A 438 3.86 -10.14 -31.25
N LEU A 439 4.66 -10.17 -30.18
CA LEU A 439 5.91 -10.95 -30.15
C LEU A 439 5.64 -12.44 -30.41
N LYS A 440 4.58 -13.01 -29.81
CA LYS A 440 4.17 -14.40 -30.07
C LYS A 440 3.75 -14.62 -31.53
N LYS A 441 3.07 -13.65 -32.15
CA LYS A 441 2.62 -13.70 -33.55
C LYS A 441 3.79 -13.68 -34.53
N GLU A 442 4.86 -12.96 -34.23
CA GLU A 442 6.06 -12.87 -35.07
C GLU A 442 6.98 -14.11 -34.97
N MET A 443 6.75 -15.01 -34.02
CA MET A 443 7.57 -16.23 -33.88
C MET A 443 7.28 -17.26 -34.99
N PRO A 444 8.32 -17.89 -35.57
CA PRO A 444 8.14 -18.93 -36.58
C PRO A 444 7.62 -20.23 -35.98
N ALA A 445 6.73 -20.93 -36.69
CA ALA A 445 6.07 -22.14 -36.17
C ALA A 445 7.02 -23.33 -35.96
N MET A 446 8.04 -23.52 -36.80
CA MET A 446 8.85 -24.75 -36.83
C MET A 446 10.36 -24.54 -36.63
N ILE A 447 11.05 -23.77 -37.49
CA ILE A 447 12.52 -23.70 -37.52
C ILE A 447 13.01 -22.27 -37.26
N GLY A 448 14.15 -22.13 -36.59
CA GLY A 448 14.83 -20.83 -36.41
C GLY A 448 14.32 -19.99 -35.23
N LYS A 449 13.55 -20.59 -34.31
CA LYS A 449 12.92 -19.89 -33.17
C LYS A 449 13.91 -19.08 -32.33
N ALA A 450 15.07 -19.64 -31.99
CA ALA A 450 16.08 -18.93 -31.21
C ALA A 450 16.62 -17.67 -31.91
N LYS A 451 16.94 -17.78 -33.21
CA LYS A 451 17.42 -16.64 -34.01
C LYS A 451 16.33 -15.58 -34.22
N ALA A 452 15.08 -16.01 -34.42
CA ALA A 452 13.94 -15.11 -34.55
C ALA A 452 13.65 -14.37 -33.24
N GLN A 453 13.66 -15.07 -32.11
CA GLN A 453 13.51 -14.47 -30.79
C GLN A 453 14.60 -13.43 -30.53
N GLN A 454 15.87 -13.75 -30.78
CA GLN A 454 16.95 -12.79 -30.61
C GLN A 454 16.73 -11.53 -31.48
N LYS A 455 16.33 -11.73 -32.75
CA LYS A 455 16.02 -10.61 -33.65
C LYS A 455 14.88 -9.72 -33.15
N LEU A 456 13.84 -10.31 -32.54
CA LEU A 456 12.72 -9.57 -31.95
C LEU A 456 13.17 -8.77 -30.71
N ILE A 457 14.00 -9.36 -29.86
CA ILE A 457 14.58 -8.72 -28.67
C ILE A 457 15.50 -7.56 -29.06
N ASP A 458 16.36 -7.76 -30.07
CA ASP A 458 17.27 -6.74 -30.59
C ASP A 458 16.51 -5.56 -31.23
N ASN A 459 15.38 -5.83 -31.89
CA ASN A 459 14.53 -4.83 -32.55
C ASN A 459 13.29 -4.41 -31.70
N LEU A 460 13.33 -4.58 -30.38
CA LEU A 460 12.13 -4.43 -29.53
C LEU A 460 11.46 -3.05 -29.66
N ALA A 461 12.25 -1.97 -29.77
CA ALA A 461 11.72 -0.62 -30.02
C ALA A 461 10.92 -0.52 -31.32
N GLY A 462 11.40 -1.18 -32.38
CA GLY A 462 10.71 -1.26 -33.66
C GLY A 462 9.41 -2.07 -33.56
N GLU A 463 9.41 -3.15 -32.78
CA GLU A 463 8.20 -3.94 -32.52
C GLU A 463 7.15 -3.16 -31.71
N PHE A 464 7.57 -2.38 -30.70
CA PHE A 464 6.66 -1.47 -29.98
C PHE A 464 6.02 -0.45 -30.93
N GLY A 465 6.81 0.13 -31.85
CA GLY A 465 6.28 1.05 -32.86
C GLY A 465 5.31 0.41 -33.86
N LYS A 466 5.38 -0.91 -34.10
CA LYS A 466 4.35 -1.62 -34.88
C LYS A 466 3.05 -1.74 -34.09
N VAL A 467 3.13 -2.21 -32.84
CA VAL A 467 1.97 -2.34 -31.94
C VAL A 467 1.28 -1.00 -31.74
N GLN A 468 2.04 0.07 -31.54
CA GLN A 468 1.51 1.42 -31.40
C GLN A 468 0.67 1.85 -32.60
N ARG A 469 1.13 1.57 -33.83
CA ARG A 469 0.43 1.94 -35.06
C ARG A 469 -0.76 1.04 -35.34
N GLU A 470 -0.65 -0.27 -35.08
CA GLU A 470 -1.72 -1.24 -35.30
C GLU A 470 -2.93 -0.97 -34.40
N PHE A 471 -2.71 -0.58 -33.15
CA PHE A 471 -3.77 -0.38 -32.15
C PHE A 471 -4.03 1.08 -31.78
N HIS A 472 -3.41 2.05 -32.49
CA HIS A 472 -3.56 3.49 -32.26
C HIS A 472 -3.32 3.94 -30.81
N LEU A 473 -2.24 3.44 -30.22
CA LEU A 473 -1.95 3.64 -28.80
C LEU A 473 -1.09 4.89 -28.54
N PRO A 474 -1.28 5.60 -27.43
CA PRO A 474 -0.43 6.72 -27.05
C PRO A 474 1.01 6.23 -26.78
N PRO A 475 2.04 6.94 -27.28
CA PRO A 475 3.44 6.55 -27.05
C PRO A 475 3.83 6.60 -25.56
N GLY A 476 3.23 7.52 -24.79
CA GLY A 476 3.52 7.70 -23.36
C GLY A 476 3.06 6.55 -22.47
N ASP A 477 2.19 5.66 -22.97
CA ASP A 477 1.70 4.52 -22.21
C ASP A 477 2.57 3.25 -22.43
N PHE A 478 3.60 3.32 -23.28
CA PHE A 478 4.51 2.18 -23.53
C PHE A 478 5.59 2.06 -22.44
N PRO A 479 5.96 0.82 -22.06
CA PRO A 479 7.00 0.61 -21.06
C PRO A 479 8.39 0.99 -21.59
N ASN A 480 9.34 1.17 -20.67
CA ASN A 480 10.74 1.39 -21.03
C ASN A 480 11.29 0.17 -21.78
N VAL A 481 11.81 0.41 -22.99
CA VAL A 481 12.26 -0.67 -23.89
C VAL A 481 13.43 -1.48 -23.30
N GLU A 482 14.38 -0.82 -22.64
CA GLU A 482 15.57 -1.49 -22.11
C GLU A 482 15.22 -2.40 -20.94
N HIS A 483 14.45 -1.89 -19.97
CA HIS A 483 13.96 -2.69 -18.85
C HIS A 483 13.11 -3.88 -19.33
N PHE A 484 12.21 -3.64 -20.31
CA PHE A 484 11.41 -4.72 -20.88
C PHE A 484 12.28 -5.77 -21.57
N ARG A 485 13.35 -5.35 -22.27
CA ARG A 485 14.28 -6.25 -22.97
C ARG A 485 15.02 -7.16 -21.99
N GLU A 486 15.50 -6.61 -20.88
CA GLU A 486 16.19 -7.36 -19.83
C GLU A 486 15.31 -8.49 -19.29
N THR A 487 14.08 -8.17 -18.90
CA THR A 487 13.11 -9.18 -18.42
C THR A 487 12.76 -10.17 -19.52
N LEU A 488 12.43 -9.70 -20.73
CA LEU A 488 12.03 -10.54 -21.87
C LEU A 488 13.11 -11.57 -22.25
N SER A 489 14.39 -11.24 -22.07
CA SER A 489 15.51 -12.14 -22.38
C SER A 489 15.52 -13.42 -21.55
N GLY A 490 14.89 -13.41 -20.37
CA GLY A 490 14.70 -14.60 -19.54
C GLY A 490 13.59 -15.54 -19.99
N TYR A 491 12.80 -15.16 -21.01
CA TYR A 491 11.60 -15.91 -21.43
C TYR A 491 11.78 -16.56 -22.80
N ASN A 492 10.98 -17.60 -23.04
CA ASN A 492 10.79 -18.17 -24.37
C ASN A 492 9.51 -17.58 -24.96
N ILE A 493 9.64 -16.73 -25.98
CA ILE A 493 8.51 -16.03 -26.62
C ILE A 493 7.52 -17.02 -27.24
N ASP A 494 7.98 -18.20 -27.65
CA ASP A 494 7.09 -19.23 -28.19
C ASP A 494 6.14 -19.83 -27.14
N LYS A 495 6.39 -19.63 -25.84
CA LYS A 495 5.49 -20.06 -24.77
C LYS A 495 4.44 -19.02 -24.40
N PHE A 496 4.48 -17.83 -25.00
CA PHE A 496 3.48 -16.80 -24.73
C PHE A 496 2.13 -17.12 -25.34
N GLU A 497 1.10 -16.57 -24.69
CA GLU A 497 -0.28 -16.66 -25.11
C GLU A 497 -0.54 -15.77 -26.34
N LYS A 498 -1.45 -16.21 -27.20
CA LYS A 498 -1.99 -15.35 -28.27
C LYS A 498 -2.97 -14.34 -27.67
N LEU A 499 -3.28 -13.29 -28.43
CA LEU A 499 -4.27 -12.30 -28.01
C LEU A 499 -5.63 -12.96 -27.81
N LYS A 500 -6.29 -12.68 -26.68
CA LYS A 500 -7.64 -13.16 -26.33
C LYS A 500 -8.61 -11.97 -26.39
N PRO A 501 -9.35 -11.77 -27.50
CA PRO A 501 -10.18 -10.57 -27.70
C PRO A 501 -11.21 -10.34 -26.61
N LYS A 502 -11.78 -11.41 -26.04
CA LYS A 502 -12.76 -11.31 -24.93
C LYS A 502 -12.20 -10.60 -23.70
N MET A 503 -10.92 -10.82 -23.37
CA MET A 503 -10.30 -10.22 -22.19
C MET A 503 -9.98 -8.74 -22.42
N ILE A 504 -9.53 -8.42 -23.64
CA ILE A 504 -9.32 -7.03 -24.07
C ILE A 504 -10.65 -6.27 -24.03
N GLN A 505 -11.71 -6.84 -24.62
CA GLN A 505 -13.04 -6.24 -24.62
C GLN A 505 -13.55 -6.01 -23.19
N ALA A 506 -13.34 -6.97 -22.27
CA ALA A 506 -13.73 -6.79 -20.88
C ALA A 506 -13.06 -5.57 -20.23
N VAL A 507 -11.76 -5.35 -20.48
CA VAL A 507 -11.03 -4.17 -19.99
C VAL A 507 -11.47 -2.88 -20.70
N ASP A 508 -11.77 -2.94 -21.99
CA ASP A 508 -12.30 -1.78 -22.72
C ASP A 508 -13.69 -1.38 -22.21
N ASP A 509 -14.58 -2.34 -21.96
CA ASP A 509 -15.90 -2.09 -21.37
C ASP A 509 -15.77 -1.52 -19.95
N MET A 510 -14.80 -2.02 -19.18
CA MET A 510 -14.50 -1.52 -17.84
C MET A 510 -14.09 -0.04 -17.86
N LEU A 511 -13.19 0.33 -18.77
CA LEU A 511 -12.70 1.70 -18.91
C LEU A 511 -13.76 2.64 -19.48
N ALA A 512 -14.55 2.18 -20.46
CA ALA A 512 -15.52 3.02 -21.17
C ALA A 512 -16.85 3.18 -20.42
N TYR A 513 -17.29 2.18 -19.66
CA TYR A 513 -18.63 2.15 -19.08
C TYR A 513 -18.62 1.89 -17.59
N ASP A 514 -17.94 0.83 -17.11
CA ASP A 514 -18.09 0.43 -15.70
C ASP A 514 -17.49 1.43 -14.72
N ILE A 515 -16.27 1.93 -14.97
CA ILE A 515 -15.65 2.94 -14.11
C ILE A 515 -16.48 4.24 -14.12
N PRO A 516 -16.85 4.82 -15.28
CA PRO A 516 -17.73 5.98 -15.28
C PRO A 516 -19.08 5.76 -14.57
N ASN A 517 -19.68 4.58 -14.70
CA ASN A 517 -20.93 4.27 -14.00
C ASN A 517 -20.73 4.10 -12.48
N LEU A 518 -19.61 3.51 -12.06
CA LEU A 518 -19.24 3.42 -10.65
C LEU A 518 -19.12 4.81 -10.02
N LEU A 519 -18.42 5.73 -10.69
CA LEU A 519 -18.23 7.11 -10.22
C LEU A 519 -19.52 7.96 -10.27
N LYS A 520 -20.52 7.56 -11.07
CA LYS A 520 -21.86 8.18 -11.03
C LYS A 520 -22.69 7.68 -9.86
N ASN A 521 -22.57 6.40 -9.52
CA ASN A 521 -23.40 5.74 -8.51
C ASN A 521 -22.86 5.92 -7.09
N PHE A 522 -21.54 6.07 -6.95
CA PHE A 522 -20.88 6.27 -5.68
C PHE A 522 -20.10 7.58 -5.73
N ARG A 523 -20.36 8.44 -4.75
CA ARG A 523 -19.55 9.65 -4.54
C ARG A 523 -18.26 9.30 -3.83
N ASN A 524 -17.27 10.18 -3.93
CA ASN A 524 -16.11 10.10 -3.08
C ASN A 524 -16.60 10.14 -1.62
N PRO A 525 -16.24 9.16 -0.76
CA PRO A 525 -16.72 9.14 0.63
C PRO A 525 -16.23 10.35 1.44
N TYR A 526 -15.30 11.13 0.90
CA TYR A 526 -14.77 12.36 1.47
C TYR A 526 -15.32 13.63 0.80
N ASP A 527 -16.31 13.52 -0.10
CA ASP A 527 -17.07 14.69 -0.60
C ASP A 527 -18.20 15.02 0.38
N ASP A 528 -18.20 16.24 0.92
CA ASP A 528 -19.29 16.82 1.71
C ASP A 528 -20.60 17.00 0.90
#